data_AF-A0A752MZJ9-F1
#
_entry.id   AF-A0A752MZJ9-F1
#
_cell.length_a   1.000
_cell.length_b   1.000
_cell.length_c   1.000
_cell.angle_alpha   90.00
_cell.angle_beta   90.00
_cell.angle_gamma   90.00
#
_symmetry.space_group_name_H-M   'P 1'
#
loop_
_entity.id
_entity.type
_entity.pdbx_description
1 polymer ?
#
loop_
_entity_poly.entity_id
_entity_poly.type
_entity_poly.pdbx_seq_one_letter_code
_entity_poly.pdbx_strand_id
1 'polypeptide(L)'
;QSATPGVWDYTWLADVGEGKHTLTVEATDKAGNQTTQQLDFIIDTLLSEPTIVLDNTDDSGTKGDNLTNVNKPTFLLGNIDADARYVTVEVQHGGTKEVLTATKDATGNWSVTPTGTWADGDYTLTVRVEDEAGNEKHSASLTVTVDTQITIDAIELVN
;
A
#
# COMPACT_ATOMS: atom_id res chain seq x y z
N GLN A 1 -6.08 32.28 23.29
CA GLN A 1 -5.05 32.87 24.17
C GLN A 1 -4.86 31.91 25.32
N SER A 2 -3.65 31.35 25.44
CA SER A 2 -3.31 30.43 26.53
C SER A 2 -3.44 31.14 27.88
N ALA A 3 -3.81 30.41 28.93
CA ALA A 3 -3.96 30.96 30.28
C ALA A 3 -2.61 31.35 30.94
N THR A 4 -1.49 30.97 30.33
CA THR A 4 -0.15 31.23 30.82
C THR A 4 0.45 32.48 30.18
N PRO A 5 0.89 33.50 30.95
CA PRO A 5 1.58 34.66 30.40
C PRO A 5 2.79 34.25 29.54
N GLY A 6 2.88 34.79 28.34
CA GLY A 6 3.97 34.50 27.39
C GLY A 6 3.75 33.29 26.49
N VAL A 7 2.65 32.54 26.65
CA VAL A 7 2.28 31.44 25.75
C VAL A 7 1.20 31.91 24.77
N TRP A 8 1.49 31.77 23.48
CA TRP A 8 0.60 32.13 22.40
C TRP A 8 0.28 30.88 21.60
N ASP A 9 -1.00 30.54 21.53
CA ASP A 9 -1.51 29.44 20.72
C ASP A 9 -2.20 30.02 19.49
N TYR A 10 -1.93 29.42 18.34
CA TYR A 10 -2.61 29.74 17.09
C TYR A 10 -3.18 28.45 16.49
N THR A 11 -4.43 28.52 16.06
CA THR A 11 -5.11 27.42 15.35
C THR A 11 -5.58 27.98 14.02
N TRP A 12 -5.26 27.27 12.94
CA TRP A 12 -5.75 27.62 11.61
C TRP A 12 -7.28 27.56 11.59
N LEU A 13 -7.91 28.55 10.96
CA LEU A 13 -9.37 28.64 10.86
C LEU A 13 -9.95 27.84 9.69
N ALA A 14 -9.08 27.33 8.82
CA ALA A 14 -9.39 26.50 7.67
C ALA A 14 -8.23 25.53 7.44
N ASP A 15 -8.49 24.50 6.64
CA ASP A 15 -7.47 23.52 6.26
C ASP A 15 -6.32 24.21 5.53
N VAL A 16 -5.10 23.83 5.90
CA VAL A 16 -3.88 24.24 5.21
C VAL A 16 -3.66 23.24 4.10
N GLY A 17 -3.58 23.71 2.86
CA GLY A 17 -3.46 22.82 1.71
C GLY A 17 -2.09 22.13 1.60
N GLU A 18 -1.97 21.26 0.62
CA GLU A 18 -0.84 20.36 0.46
C GLU A 18 0.49 21.07 0.19
N GLY A 19 1.56 20.38 0.54
CA GLY A 19 2.92 20.72 0.19
C GLY A 19 3.68 21.42 1.31
N LYS A 20 4.74 22.11 0.90
CA LYS A 20 5.69 22.75 1.81
C LYS A 20 5.14 24.10 2.29
N HIS A 21 5.23 24.32 3.59
CA HIS A 21 4.84 25.55 4.25
C HIS A 21 5.95 26.05 5.15
N THR A 22 6.01 27.37 5.32
CA THR A 22 6.89 28.04 6.27
C THR A 22 6.04 28.90 7.19
N LEU A 23 5.94 28.52 8.46
CA LEU A 23 5.34 29.36 9.49
C LEU A 23 6.36 30.42 9.91
N THR A 24 6.00 31.70 9.78
CA THR A 24 6.83 32.82 10.26
C THR A 24 6.14 33.49 11.44
N VAL A 25 6.87 33.63 12.55
CA VAL A 25 6.40 34.32 13.77
C VAL A 25 7.25 35.56 14.00
N GLU A 26 6.60 36.72 14.10
CA GLU A 26 7.23 37.98 14.49
C GLU A 26 6.72 38.42 15.86
N ALA A 27 7.64 38.82 16.75
CA ALA A 27 7.30 39.42 18.02
C ALA A 27 7.88 40.83 18.09
N THR A 28 7.06 41.78 18.54
CA THR A 28 7.46 43.18 18.77
C THR A 28 7.25 43.54 20.24
N ASP A 29 8.26 44.06 20.91
CA ASP A 29 8.13 44.51 22.30
C ASP A 29 7.56 45.94 22.41
N LYS A 30 7.30 46.41 23.65
CA LYS A 30 6.73 47.75 23.89
C LYS A 30 7.66 48.90 23.46
N ALA A 31 8.97 48.66 23.40
CA ALA A 31 9.95 49.63 22.94
C ALA A 31 10.11 49.63 21.41
N GLY A 32 9.48 48.68 20.71
CA GLY A 32 9.52 48.52 19.26
C GLY A 32 10.62 47.58 18.75
N ASN A 33 11.30 46.82 19.61
CA ASN A 33 12.26 45.82 19.17
C ASN A 33 11.54 44.62 18.56
N GLN A 34 11.99 44.15 17.39
CA GLN A 34 11.41 43.01 16.69
C GLN A 34 12.35 41.81 16.66
N THR A 35 11.76 40.61 16.65
CA THR A 35 12.45 39.36 16.35
C THR A 35 11.56 38.46 15.51
N THR A 36 12.17 37.58 14.71
CA THR A 36 11.48 36.68 13.80
C THR A 36 12.01 35.26 13.95
N GLN A 37 11.13 34.28 13.87
CA GLN A 37 11.45 32.85 13.82
C GLN A 37 10.66 32.18 12.70
N GLN A 38 11.23 31.13 12.12
CA GLN A 38 10.61 30.34 11.06
C GLN A 38 10.59 28.86 11.42
N LEU A 39 9.53 28.17 10.98
CA LEU A 39 9.38 26.72 11.06
C LEU A 39 8.88 26.21 9.71
N ASP A 40 9.68 25.37 9.07
CA ASP A 40 9.29 24.66 7.85
C ASP A 40 8.57 23.35 8.20
N PHE A 41 7.49 23.06 7.49
CA PHE A 41 6.73 21.81 7.61
C PHE A 41 6.10 21.43 6.28
N ILE A 42 5.61 20.19 6.18
CA ILE A 42 4.92 19.68 4.99
C ILE A 42 3.55 19.19 5.44
N ILE A 43 2.52 19.57 4.68
CA ILE A 43 1.20 18.96 4.76
C ILE A 43 1.10 17.95 3.63
N ASP A 44 0.82 16.72 4.00
CA ASP A 44 0.65 15.62 3.05
C ASP A 44 -0.51 14.72 3.49
N THR A 45 -1.59 14.79 2.74
CA THR A 45 -2.81 14.01 2.90
C THR A 45 -3.10 13.13 1.68
N LEU A 46 -2.15 13.05 0.74
CA LEU A 46 -2.34 12.37 -0.54
C LEU A 46 -1.68 11.01 -0.52
N LEU A 47 -2.43 10.00 -0.95
CA LEU A 47 -1.91 8.67 -1.23
C LEU A 47 -2.71 8.03 -2.36
N SER A 48 -2.02 7.50 -3.35
CA SER A 48 -2.59 6.79 -4.49
C SER A 48 -3.23 5.46 -4.08
N GLU A 49 -4.28 5.06 -4.80
CA GLU A 49 -4.88 3.73 -4.63
C GLU A 49 -3.98 2.67 -5.29
N PRO A 50 -3.44 1.70 -4.51
CA PRO A 50 -2.53 0.70 -5.05
C PRO A 50 -3.28 -0.31 -5.92
N THR A 51 -2.55 -0.97 -6.81
CA THR A 51 -3.06 -2.07 -7.65
C THR A 51 -2.28 -3.35 -7.41
N ILE A 52 -2.91 -4.49 -7.68
CA ILE A 52 -2.29 -5.82 -7.65
C ILE A 52 -2.74 -6.64 -8.85
N VAL A 53 -1.80 -7.34 -9.47
CA VAL A 53 -2.05 -8.30 -10.55
C VAL A 53 -1.20 -9.55 -10.35
N LEU A 54 -1.69 -10.70 -10.84
CA LEU A 54 -0.87 -11.89 -11.00
C LEU A 54 0.18 -11.64 -12.09
N ASP A 55 1.45 -12.00 -11.85
CA ASP A 55 2.48 -11.88 -12.89
C ASP A 55 2.10 -12.77 -14.08
N ASN A 56 2.16 -12.20 -15.29
CA ASN A 56 1.91 -12.93 -16.53
C ASN A 56 2.85 -14.14 -16.70
N THR A 57 4.02 -14.19 -16.07
CA THR A 57 4.87 -15.39 -16.10
C THR A 57 4.25 -16.56 -15.35
N ASP A 58 3.47 -16.27 -14.31
CA ASP A 58 2.90 -17.25 -13.38
C ASP A 58 1.42 -17.51 -13.67
N ASP A 59 0.75 -16.63 -14.42
CA ASP A 59 -0.63 -16.82 -14.90
C ASP A 59 -0.70 -17.90 -16.00
N SER A 60 -0.91 -19.15 -15.63
CA SER A 60 -0.72 -20.29 -16.53
C SER A 60 -1.87 -20.44 -17.53
N GLY A 61 -1.62 -21.04 -18.70
CA GLY A 61 -2.69 -21.22 -19.69
C GLY A 61 -3.15 -19.89 -20.29
N THR A 62 -4.33 -19.39 -19.91
CA THR A 62 -4.94 -18.18 -20.49
C THR A 62 -4.58 -16.95 -19.66
N LYS A 63 -3.77 -16.04 -20.22
CA LYS A 63 -3.40 -14.81 -19.51
C LYS A 63 -4.61 -13.91 -19.23
N GLY A 64 -4.66 -13.36 -18.03
CA GLY A 64 -5.70 -12.48 -17.51
C GLY A 64 -6.89 -13.21 -16.89
N ASP A 65 -6.89 -14.54 -16.79
CA ASP A 65 -7.96 -15.29 -16.12
C ASP A 65 -7.70 -15.52 -14.63
N ASN A 66 -6.49 -15.18 -14.14
CA ASN A 66 -6.03 -15.36 -12.76
C ASN A 66 -6.02 -16.84 -12.31
N LEU A 67 -5.79 -17.77 -13.24
CA LEU A 67 -5.68 -19.20 -12.97
C LEU A 67 -4.24 -19.68 -13.15
N THR A 68 -3.67 -20.25 -12.10
CA THR A 68 -2.26 -20.65 -12.10
C THR A 68 -2.04 -22.08 -11.66
N ASN A 69 -1.14 -22.79 -12.36
CA ASN A 69 -0.56 -24.06 -11.90
C ASN A 69 0.75 -23.86 -11.13
N VAL A 70 1.12 -22.62 -10.79
CA VAL A 70 2.27 -22.26 -9.97
C VAL A 70 1.79 -22.08 -8.54
N ASN A 71 2.26 -22.94 -7.63
CA ASN A 71 1.88 -22.90 -6.21
C ASN A 71 2.65 -21.88 -5.35
N LYS A 72 3.51 -21.08 -5.97
CA LYS A 72 4.17 -19.90 -5.38
C LYS A 72 4.15 -18.74 -6.39
N PRO A 73 2.97 -18.25 -6.77
CA PRO A 73 2.87 -17.24 -7.81
C PRO A 73 3.42 -15.90 -7.31
N THR A 74 3.97 -15.13 -8.23
CA THR A 74 4.43 -13.76 -8.02
C THR A 74 3.32 -12.79 -8.38
N PHE A 75 3.13 -11.77 -7.54
CA PHE A 75 2.20 -10.69 -7.77
C PHE A 75 2.95 -9.38 -7.94
N LEU A 76 2.53 -8.60 -8.94
CA LEU A 76 3.09 -7.28 -9.22
C LEU A 76 2.17 -6.22 -8.63
N LEU A 77 2.77 -5.26 -7.93
CA LEU A 77 2.04 -4.16 -7.30
C LEU A 77 2.33 -2.86 -8.04
N GLY A 78 1.30 -2.03 -8.19
CA GLY A 78 1.37 -0.76 -8.91
C GLY A 78 0.76 0.38 -8.13
N ASN A 79 0.92 1.61 -8.64
CA ASN A 79 0.43 2.85 -8.03
C ASN A 79 0.84 3.02 -6.55
N ILE A 80 2.08 2.65 -6.24
CA ILE A 80 2.67 2.86 -4.92
C ILE A 80 3.52 4.13 -4.99
N ASP A 81 3.14 5.13 -4.20
CA ASP A 81 3.81 6.42 -4.16
C ASP A 81 5.24 6.32 -3.61
N ALA A 82 6.06 7.32 -3.92
CA ALA A 82 7.51 7.28 -3.67
C ALA A 82 7.85 7.33 -2.17
N ASP A 83 6.98 7.94 -1.38
CA ASP A 83 6.99 8.10 0.08
C ASP A 83 6.22 6.98 0.79
N ALA A 84 5.80 5.92 0.09
CA ALA A 84 5.27 4.73 0.72
C ALA A 84 6.28 4.14 1.73
N ARG A 85 5.88 4.06 2.99
CA ARG A 85 6.68 3.55 4.11
C ARG A 85 6.41 2.08 4.39
N TYR A 86 5.16 1.64 4.26
CA TYR A 86 4.75 0.25 4.42
C TYR A 86 3.92 -0.20 3.22
N VAL A 87 4.30 -1.33 2.63
CA VAL A 87 3.55 -2.00 1.56
C VAL A 87 3.39 -3.47 1.93
N THR A 88 2.15 -3.88 2.21
CA THR A 88 1.83 -5.26 2.59
C THR A 88 0.67 -5.78 1.75
N VAL A 89 0.55 -7.10 1.68
CA VAL A 89 -0.55 -7.79 1.00
C VAL A 89 -1.21 -8.75 1.98
N GLU A 90 -2.47 -8.51 2.29
CA GLU A 90 -3.30 -9.47 3.01
C GLU A 90 -3.78 -10.54 2.02
N VAL A 91 -3.61 -11.81 2.38
CA VAL A 91 -4.05 -12.98 1.62
C VAL A 91 -5.06 -13.75 2.46
N GLN A 92 -6.25 -13.97 1.91
CA GLN A 92 -7.33 -14.73 2.52
C GLN A 92 -7.56 -16.04 1.76
N HIS A 93 -7.49 -17.17 2.47
CA HIS A 93 -7.81 -18.50 1.93
C HIS A 93 -8.47 -19.37 3.00
N GLY A 94 -9.63 -19.96 2.69
CA GLY A 94 -10.32 -20.90 3.58
C GLY A 94 -10.58 -20.38 5.00
N GLY A 95 -10.81 -19.07 5.16
CA GLY A 95 -10.97 -18.42 6.47
C GLY A 95 -9.66 -18.06 7.20
N THR A 96 -8.50 -18.46 6.68
CA THR A 96 -7.18 -18.08 7.19
C THR A 96 -6.66 -16.82 6.51
N LYS A 97 -6.01 -15.95 7.28
CA LYS A 97 -5.35 -14.73 6.81
C LYS A 97 -3.83 -14.84 6.96
N GLU A 98 -3.11 -14.47 5.92
CA GLU A 98 -1.66 -14.26 5.90
C GLU A 98 -1.40 -12.80 5.50
N VAL A 99 -0.36 -12.18 6.08
CA VAL A 99 0.10 -10.86 5.65
C VAL A 99 1.53 -10.99 5.13
N LEU A 100 1.71 -10.64 3.87
CA LEU A 100 2.99 -10.66 3.18
C LEU A 100 3.56 -9.25 3.09
N THR A 101 4.87 -9.11 3.27
CA THR A 101 5.56 -7.83 3.03
C THR A 101 6.02 -7.79 1.57
N ALA A 102 5.65 -6.72 0.86
CA ALA A 102 6.10 -6.53 -0.51
C ALA A 102 7.56 -6.10 -0.57
N THR A 103 8.24 -6.40 -1.68
CA THR A 103 9.62 -6.03 -1.94
C THR A 103 9.71 -5.10 -3.14
N LYS A 104 10.54 -4.07 -3.04
CA LYS A 104 10.86 -3.16 -4.15
C LYS A 104 12.21 -3.56 -4.76
N ASP A 105 12.24 -3.80 -6.06
CA ASP A 105 13.48 -4.08 -6.78
C ASP A 105 14.32 -2.81 -7.04
N ALA A 106 15.52 -2.98 -7.61
CA ALA A 106 16.43 -1.87 -7.92
C ALA A 106 15.90 -0.93 -9.01
N THR A 107 14.92 -1.37 -9.81
CA THR A 107 14.25 -0.56 -10.84
C THR A 107 12.98 0.13 -10.32
N GLY A 108 12.61 -0.13 -9.07
CA GLY A 108 11.48 0.46 -8.40
C GLY A 108 10.17 -0.31 -8.52
N ASN A 109 10.18 -1.51 -9.11
CA ASN A 109 8.98 -2.33 -9.20
C ASN A 109 8.72 -3.02 -7.88
N TRP A 110 7.45 -3.05 -7.47
CA TRP A 110 7.02 -3.74 -6.27
C TRP A 110 6.44 -5.10 -6.63
N SER A 111 6.84 -6.11 -5.87
CA SER A 111 6.32 -7.47 -6.01
C SER A 111 6.13 -8.13 -4.66
N VAL A 112 5.32 -9.18 -4.63
CA VAL A 112 5.19 -10.07 -3.49
C VAL A 112 5.06 -11.51 -3.95
N THR A 113 5.64 -12.43 -3.19
CA THR A 113 5.53 -13.88 -3.42
C THR A 113 5.21 -14.56 -2.08
N PRO A 114 4.36 -15.58 -2.06
CA PRO A 114 4.06 -16.33 -0.85
C PRO A 114 5.30 -16.93 -0.18
N THR A 115 5.32 -16.91 1.16
CA THR A 115 6.44 -17.49 1.93
C THR A 115 6.48 -19.01 1.79
N GLY A 116 5.30 -19.65 1.85
CA GLY A 116 5.08 -21.08 1.66
C GLY A 116 4.43 -21.42 0.31
N THR A 117 4.37 -22.70 -0.03
CA THR A 117 3.59 -23.18 -1.18
C THR A 117 2.11 -23.16 -0.84
N TRP A 118 1.29 -22.67 -1.76
CA TRP A 118 -0.16 -22.70 -1.68
C TRP A 118 -0.71 -24.06 -2.14
N ALA A 119 -1.85 -24.45 -1.57
CA ALA A 119 -2.60 -25.61 -2.03
C ALA A 119 -3.53 -25.18 -3.18
N ASP A 120 -4.11 -26.15 -3.88
CA ASP A 120 -5.13 -25.83 -4.88
C ASP A 120 -6.36 -25.16 -4.21
N GLY A 121 -6.91 -24.14 -4.87
CA GLY A 121 -8.07 -23.37 -4.41
C GLY A 121 -7.95 -21.87 -4.63
N ASP A 122 -8.96 -21.14 -4.13
CA ASP A 122 -9.06 -19.70 -4.32
C ASP A 122 -8.35 -18.92 -3.20
N TYR A 123 -7.63 -17.88 -3.60
CA TYR A 123 -6.92 -16.93 -2.74
C TYR A 123 -7.39 -15.52 -3.08
N THR A 124 -7.81 -14.75 -2.07
CA THR A 124 -8.17 -13.34 -2.25
C THR A 124 -7.10 -12.45 -1.64
N LEU A 125 -6.53 -11.56 -2.45
CA LEU A 125 -5.43 -10.69 -2.09
C LEU A 125 -5.89 -9.23 -2.04
N THR A 126 -5.38 -8.45 -1.07
CA THR A 126 -5.59 -7.01 -0.98
C THR A 126 -4.31 -6.33 -0.52
N VAL A 127 -3.86 -5.31 -1.26
CA VAL A 127 -2.68 -4.50 -0.90
C VAL A 127 -3.09 -3.46 0.12
N ARG A 128 -2.24 -3.21 1.11
CA ARG A 128 -2.29 -2.05 2.00
C ARG A 128 -1.01 -1.25 1.83
N VAL A 129 -1.16 0.06 1.61
CA VAL A 129 -0.05 1.03 1.56
C VAL A 129 -0.26 2.07 2.63
N GLU A 130 0.82 2.42 3.32
CA GLU A 130 0.91 3.53 4.27
C GLU A 130 2.16 4.36 3.96
N ASP A 131 2.02 5.69 3.87
CA ASP A 131 3.13 6.61 3.56
C ASP A 131 3.86 7.16 4.79
N GLU A 132 4.83 8.06 4.59
CA GLU A 132 5.58 8.70 5.66
C GLU A 132 4.73 9.64 6.54
N ALA A 133 3.67 10.24 5.98
CA ALA A 133 2.72 11.09 6.69
C ALA A 133 1.66 10.29 7.47
N GLY A 134 1.55 8.98 7.21
CA GLY A 134 0.60 8.06 7.81
C GLY A 134 -0.74 7.98 7.08
N ASN A 135 -0.83 8.49 5.85
CA ASN A 135 -2.01 8.24 5.03
C ASN A 135 -2.03 6.76 4.64
N GLU A 136 -3.23 6.20 4.49
CA GLU A 136 -3.40 4.76 4.24
C GLU A 136 -4.43 4.51 3.13
N LYS A 137 -4.09 3.58 2.23
CA LYS A 137 -4.96 3.12 1.14
C LYS A 137 -4.88 1.60 0.96
N HIS A 138 -5.95 1.06 0.39
CA HIS A 138 -6.05 -0.34 0.03
C HIS A 138 -6.39 -0.49 -1.45
N SER A 139 -5.95 -1.59 -2.06
CA SER A 139 -6.35 -1.93 -3.42
C SER A 139 -7.76 -2.50 -3.47
N ALA A 140 -8.34 -2.56 -4.67
CA ALA A 140 -9.38 -3.54 -4.94
C ALA A 140 -8.85 -4.97 -4.68
N SER A 141 -9.76 -5.88 -4.32
CA SER A 141 -9.40 -7.29 -4.10
C SER A 141 -9.13 -8.00 -5.43
N LEU A 142 -8.08 -8.83 -5.45
CA LEU A 142 -7.76 -9.74 -6.54
C LEU A 142 -8.01 -11.18 -6.08
N THR A 143 -8.84 -11.93 -6.81
CA THR A 143 -9.01 -13.36 -6.58
C THR A 143 -8.19 -14.14 -7.61
N VAL A 144 -7.38 -15.09 -7.12
CA VAL A 144 -6.54 -15.99 -7.92
C VAL A 144 -6.84 -17.42 -7.52
N THR A 145 -6.95 -18.30 -8.51
CA THR A 145 -7.15 -19.73 -8.30
C THR A 145 -5.85 -20.47 -8.59
N VAL A 146 -5.38 -21.25 -7.62
CA VAL A 146 -4.28 -22.21 -7.81
C VAL A 146 -4.89 -23.56 -8.19
N ASP A 147 -4.46 -24.13 -9.31
CA ASP A 147 -4.83 -25.47 -9.75
C ASP A 147 -3.62 -26.18 -10.36
N THR A 148 -3.02 -27.08 -9.58
CA THR A 148 -1.82 -27.84 -9.95
C THR A 148 -2.13 -29.25 -10.44
N GLN A 149 -3.39 -29.68 -10.44
CA GLN A 149 -3.75 -31.08 -10.62
C GLN A 149 -4.70 -31.29 -11.80
N ILE A 150 -4.53 -32.43 -12.45
CA ILE A 150 -5.48 -32.95 -13.42
C ILE A 150 -5.68 -34.43 -13.15
N THR A 151 -6.93 -34.89 -13.15
CA THR A 151 -7.26 -36.31 -12.99
C THR A 151 -7.89 -36.87 -14.27
N ILE A 152 -7.55 -38.11 -14.61
CA ILE A 152 -8.28 -38.91 -15.59
C ILE A 152 -9.06 -39.96 -14.79
N ASP A 153 -10.38 -39.84 -14.79
CA ASP A 153 -11.23 -40.64 -13.91
C ASP A 153 -11.40 -42.10 -14.39
N ALA A 154 -11.47 -42.34 -15.71
CA ALA A 154 -11.50 -43.68 -16.29
C ALA A 154 -11.14 -43.67 -17.79
N ILE A 155 -10.59 -44.79 -18.27
CA ILE A 155 -10.52 -45.12 -19.70
C ILE A 155 -11.19 -46.48 -19.87
N GLU A 156 -12.30 -46.53 -20.60
CA GLU A 156 -12.99 -47.77 -20.92
C GLU A 156 -12.84 -48.12 -22.39
N LEU A 157 -12.56 -49.39 -22.66
CA LEU A 157 -12.64 -49.96 -24.01
C LEU A 157 -14.08 -50.39 -24.27
N VAL A 158 -14.75 -49.72 -25.20
CA VAL A 158 -16.08 -50.15 -25.66
C VAL A 158 -15.89 -51.26 -26.69
N ASN A 159 -16.29 -52.48 -26.34
CA ASN A 159 -16.35 -53.64 -27.23
C ASN A 159 -17.68 -53.72 -27.97
#